data_AF-A0A3M0WKP8-F1
#
_entry.id   AF-A0A3M0WKP8-F1
#
_cell.length_a   1.000
_cell.length_b   1.000
_cell.length_c   1.000
_cell.angle_alpha   90.00
_cell.angle_beta   90.00
_cell.angle_gamma   90.00
#
_symmetry.space_group_name_H-M   'P 1'
#
loop_
_entity.id
_entity.type
_entity.pdbx_description
1 polymer ?
#
loop_
_entity_poly.entity_id
_entity_poly.type
_entity_poly.pdbx_seq_one_letter_code
_entity_poly.pdbx_strand_id
1 'polypeptide(L)' 'MKYKRILLKLSGESLMGSQKFGIDPTVLNFFANEIKKVHDLGV' A
#
# COMPACT_ATOMS: atom_id res chain seq x y z
N MET A 1 -10.23 -13.11 11.71
CA MET A 1 -9.62 -11.77 11.51
C MET A 1 -10.49 -10.71 12.19
N LYS A 2 -9.88 -9.71 12.82
CA LYS A 2 -10.59 -8.70 13.63
C LYS A 2 -11.39 -7.69 12.80
N TYR A 3 -10.97 -7.42 11.57
CA TYR A 3 -11.62 -6.50 10.65
C TYR A 3 -12.03 -7.25 9.38
N LYS A 4 -13.24 -6.98 8.87
CA LYS A 4 -13.80 -7.57 7.64
C LYS A 4 -13.71 -6.65 6.42
N ARG A 5 -13.52 -5.35 6.65
CA ARG A 5 -13.33 -4.31 5.64
C ARG A 5 -12.61 -3.16 6.30
N ILE A 6 -11.66 -2.56 5.61
CA ILE A 6 -10.91 -1.39 6.09
C ILE A 6 -10.85 -0.32 5.01
N LEU A 7 -10.65 0.93 5.43
CA LEU A 7 -10.23 2.02 4.56
C LEU A 7 -8.76 2.31 4.87
N LEU A 8 -7.87 1.89 3.99
CA LEU A 8 -6.43 2.17 4.11
C LEU A 8 -6.12 3.51 3.43
N LYS A 9 -5.79 4.53 4.22
CA LYS A 9 -5.34 5.82 3.72
C LYS A 9 -3.81 5.89 3.69
N LEU A 10 -3.26 6.18 2.52
CA LEU A 10 -1.84 6.45 2.31
C LEU A 10 -1.65 7.94 1.99
N SER A 11 -0.52 8.53 2.39
CA SER A 11 -0.17 9.89 1.97
C SER A 11 0.57 9.85 0.63
N GLY A 12 0.51 10.92 -0.17
CA GLY A 12 1.21 10.95 -1.47
C GLY A 12 2.73 10.80 -1.31
N GLU A 13 3.28 11.37 -0.24
CA GLU A 13 4.69 11.29 0.13
C GLU A 13 5.14 9.86 0.42
N SER A 14 4.24 9.01 0.96
CA SER A 14 4.56 7.61 1.22
C SER A 14 4.84 6.80 -0.04
N LEU A 15 4.37 7.26 -1.20
CA LEU A 15 4.62 6.62 -2.50
C LEU A 15 5.89 7.12 -3.18
N MET A 16 6.53 8.17 -2.66
CA MET A 16 7.68 8.81 -3.31
C MET A 16 9.01 8.08 -3.03
N GLY A 17 9.09 7.25 -1.99
CA GLY A 17 10.33 6.54 -1.64
C GLY A 17 11.49 7.50 -1.40
N SER A 18 12.61 7.30 -2.11
CA SER A 18 13.76 8.21 -2.08
C SER A 18 13.67 9.36 -3.10
N GLN A 19 12.60 9.44 -3.87
CA GLN A 19 12.41 10.45 -4.91
C GLN A 19 11.87 11.75 -4.31
N LYS A 20 12.27 12.89 -4.89
CA LYS A 20 11.79 14.21 -4.47
C LYS A 20 10.44 14.59 -5.07
N PHE A 21 9.97 13.86 -6.08
CA PHE A 21 8.67 14.05 -6.73
C PHE A 21 8.25 12.76 -7.44
N GLY A 22 6.95 12.59 -7.69
CA GLY A 22 6.40 11.48 -8.47
C GLY A 22 6.02 10.26 -7.62
N ILE A 23 5.91 9.10 -8.26
CA ILE A 23 5.60 7.83 -7.60
C ILE A 23 6.77 6.89 -7.84
N ASP A 24 7.31 6.33 -6.77
CA ASP A 24 8.33 5.31 -6.85
C ASP A 24 7.70 3.95 -7.16
N PRO A 25 8.02 3.34 -8.33
CA PRO A 25 7.43 2.07 -8.72
C PRO A 25 7.81 0.92 -7.78
N THR A 26 8.97 1.00 -7.11
CA THR A 26 9.41 0.00 -6.12
C THR A 26 8.50 0.03 -4.89
N VAL A 27 8.23 1.24 -4.39
CA VAL A 27 7.38 1.46 -3.22
C VAL A 27 5.92 1.10 -3.55
N LEU A 28 5.46 1.48 -4.73
CA LEU A 28 4.13 1.11 -5.22
C LEU A 28 3.96 -0.42 -5.28
N ASN A 29 4.93 -1.13 -5.85
CA ASN A 29 4.90 -2.60 -5.93
C ASN A 29 4.96 -3.25 -4.55
N PHE A 30 5.72 -2.69 -3.62
CA PHE A 30 5.74 -3.14 -2.23
C PHE A 30 4.35 -3.03 -1.60
N PHE A 31 3.70 -1.86 -1.66
CA PHE A 31 2.35 -1.67 -1.12
C PHE A 31 1.33 -2.59 -1.78
N ALA A 32 1.37 -2.74 -3.12
CA ALA A 32 0.46 -3.62 -3.84
C ALA A 32 0.56 -5.08 -3.37
N ASN A 33 1.78 -5.58 -3.14
CA ASN A 33 2.00 -6.93 -2.64
C ASN A 33 1.50 -7.11 -1.20
N GLU A 34 1.74 -6.14 -0.32
CA GLU A 34 1.25 -6.19 1.07
C GLU A 34 -0.29 -6.15 1.12
N ILE A 35 -0.92 -5.27 0.33
CA ILE A 35 -2.38 -5.20 0.21
C ILE A 35 -2.94 -6.52 -0.33
N LYS A 36 -2.31 -7.11 -1.35
CA LYS A 36 -2.71 -8.41 -1.89
C LYS A 36 -2.68 -9.50 -0.83
N LYS A 37 -1.61 -9.58 -0.01
CA LYS A 37 -1.52 -10.57 1.07
C LYS A 37 -2.68 -10.43 2.06
N VAL A 38 -3.05 -9.20 2.43
CA VAL A 38 -4.17 -8.95 3.35
C VAL A 38 -5.51 -9.31 2.70
N HIS A 39 -5.70 -8.94 1.44
CA HIS A 39 -6.90 -9.28 0.66
C HIS A 39 -7.09 -10.80 0.52
N ASP A 40 -6.01 -11.54 0.23
CA ASP A 40 -6.04 -13.00 0.08
C ASP A 40 -6.40 -13.72 1.38
N LEU A 41 -6.29 -13.05 2.54
CA LEU A 41 -6.75 -13.54 3.84
C LEU A 41 -8.25 -13.25 4.10
N GLY A 42 -8.95 -12.60 3.17
CA GLY A 42 -10.40 -12.37 3.20
C GLY A 42 -10.85 -11.05 3.85
N VAL A 43 -10.00 -10.02 3.84
CA VAL A 43 -10.32 -8.65 4.30
C VAL A 43 -10.58 -7.72 3.12
#